data_AF-A0A914YB76-F1
#
_entry.id   AF-A0A914YB76-F1
#
_cell.length_a   1.000
_cell.length_b   1.000
_cell.length_c   1.000
_cell.angle_alpha   90.00
_cell.angle_beta   90.00
_cell.angle_gamma   90.00
#
_symmetry.space_group_name_H-M   'P 1'
#
loop_
_entity.id
_entity.type
_entity.pdbx_description
1 polymer ?
#
loop_
_entity_poly.entity_id
_entity_poly.type
_entity_poly.pdbx_seq_one_letter_code
_entity_poly.pdbx_strand_id
1 'polypeptide(L)' 'MILFQINPNDGYCLFLQKTQNGINGDRIKQLVALLMEHGCKGCGSVPINYPGSNDPKNGILTSNYVSNKDNPCNGLC' A
#
# COMPACT_ATOMS: atom_id res chain seq x y z
N MET A 1 0.94 -10.99 -4.31
CA MET A 1 1.16 -10.29 -3.03
C MET A 1 -0.22 -9.92 -2.55
N ILE A 2 -0.67 -10.56 -1.47
CA ILE A 2 -2.09 -10.78 -1.23
C ILE A 2 -2.77 -9.49 -0.74
N LEU A 3 -3.74 -9.01 -1.53
CA LEU A 3 -4.71 -7.98 -1.16
C LEU A 3 -6.01 -8.69 -0.80
N PHE A 4 -6.43 -8.59 0.46
CA PHE A 4 -7.68 -9.19 0.91
C PHE A 4 -8.83 -8.25 0.58
N GLN A 5 -9.50 -8.52 -0.54
CA GLN A 5 -10.85 -8.04 -0.77
C GLN A 5 -11.78 -8.77 0.22
N ILE A 6 -12.42 -8.01 1.11
CA ILE A 6 -13.30 -8.57 2.15
C ILE A 6 -14.70 -8.79 1.57
N ASN A 7 -15.17 -7.86 0.74
CA ASN A 7 -16.43 -7.94 0.01
C ASN A 7 -16.28 -7.41 -1.43
N PRO A 8 -17.26 -7.64 -2.33
CA PRO A 8 -17.26 -7.07 -3.67
C PRO A 8 -17.05 -5.55 -3.72
N ASN A 9 -17.47 -4.84 -2.67
CA ASN A 9 -17.55 -3.38 -2.60
C ASN A 9 -16.58 -2.75 -1.59
N ASP A 10 -15.81 -3.57 -0.86
CA ASP A 10 -14.86 -3.09 0.13
C ASP A 10 -13.74 -4.09 0.41
N GLY A 11 -12.59 -3.57 0.84
CA GLY A 11 -11.44 -4.41 1.13
C GLY A 11 -10.25 -3.62 1.63
N TYR A 12 -9.23 -4.35 2.05
CA TYR A 12 -7.93 -3.76 2.35
C TYR A 12 -7.11 -3.66 1.07
N CYS A 13 -6.83 -2.43 0.67
CA CYS A 13 -6.08 -2.13 -0.54
C CYS A 13 -4.69 -1.62 -0.20
N LEU A 14 -3.73 -1.95 -1.06
CA LEU A 14 -2.38 -1.41 -1.03
C LEU A 14 -2.22 -0.51 -2.25
N PHE A 15 -1.91 0.76 -2.00
CA PHE A 15 -1.81 1.76 -3.06
C PHE A 15 -0.68 2.74 -2.79
N LEU A 16 -0.09 3.23 -3.87
CA LEU A 16 0.86 4.33 -3.83
C LEU A 16 0.09 5.64 -3.81
N GLN A 17 0.52 6.56 -2.95
CA GLN A 17 -0.03 7.91 -2.89
C GLN A 17 1.12 8.92 -2.77
N LYS A 18 0.82 10.18 -3.07
CA LYS A 18 1.80 11.29 -3.03
C LYS A 18 3.03 11.06 -3.93
N THR A 19 2.88 10.24 -4.96
CA THR A 19 3.85 10.06 -6.04
C THR A 19 3.10 10.15 -7.37
N GLN A 20 3.71 10.82 -8.34
CA GLN A 20 3.21 10.86 -9.72
C GLN A 20 3.74 9.69 -10.56
N ASN A 21 4.79 9.03 -10.07
CA ASN A 21 5.43 7.90 -10.73
C ASN A 21 5.16 6.60 -9.98
N GLY A 22 5.05 5.50 -10.72
CA GLY A 22 5.10 4.16 -10.15
C GLY A 22 6.48 3.86 -9.57
N ILE A 23 6.55 2.82 -8.72
CA ILE A 23 7.82 2.27 -8.23
C ILE A 23 7.96 0.82 -8.70
N ASN A 24 9.20 0.32 -8.73
CA ASN A 24 9.49 -1.05 -9.13
C ASN A 24 8.76 -2.08 -8.23
N GLY A 25 8.27 -3.17 -8.82
CA GLY A 25 7.55 -4.21 -8.09
C GLY A 25 8.36 -4.83 -6.93
N ASP A 26 9.67 -4.99 -7.11
CA ASP A 26 10.55 -5.49 -6.04
C ASP A 26 10.63 -4.51 -4.87
N ARG A 27 10.58 -3.20 -5.16
CA ARG A 27 10.52 -2.19 -4.13
C ARG A 27 9.21 -2.25 -3.35
N ILE A 28 8.10 -2.47 -4.04
CA ILE A 28 6.79 -2.67 -3.39
C ILE A 28 6.85 -3.87 -2.43
N LYS A 29 7.41 -5.01 -2.86
CA LYS A 29 7.55 -6.20 -2.00
C LYS A 29 8.36 -5.92 -0.73
N GLN A 30 9.49 -5.22 -0.85
CA GLN A 30 10.31 -4.82 0.30
C GLN A 30 9.52 -3.94 1.28
N LEU A 31 8.79 -2.96 0.77
CA LEU A 31 7.99 -2.05 1.58
C LEU A 31 6.82 -2.79 2.28
N VAL A 32 6.20 -3.77 1.62
CA VAL A 32 5.18 -4.62 2.27
C VAL A 32 5.79 -5.49 3.36
N ALA A 33 6.97 -6.06 3.15
CA ALA A 33 7.68 -6.79 4.20
C ALA A 33 7.91 -5.91 5.44
N LEU A 34 8.34 -4.66 5.24
CA LEU A 34 8.52 -3.69 6.33
C LEU A 34 7.21 -3.39 7.08
N LEU A 35 6.08 -3.28 6.38
CA LEU A 35 4.78 -3.12 7.02
C LEU A 35 4.42 -4.34 7.90
N MET A 36 4.68 -5.56 7.41
CA MET A 36 4.43 -6.78 8.16
C MET A 36 5.36 -6.90 9.38
N GLU A 37 6.65 -6.60 9.21
CA GLU A 37 7.65 -6.60 10.30
C GLU A 37 7.34 -5.55 11.37
N HIS A 38 6.80 -4.39 10.97
CA HIS A 38 6.31 -3.37 11.90
C HIS A 38 5.02 -3.78 12.64
N GLY A 39 4.45 -4.95 12.33
CA GLY A 39 3.25 -5.47 12.99
C GLY A 39 1.95 -4.86 12.48
N CYS A 40 1.95 -4.20 11.31
CA CYS A 40 0.72 -3.71 10.68
C CYS A 40 -0.13 -4.89 10.20
N LYS A 41 -1.27 -5.15 10.87
CA LYS A 41 -2.16 -6.29 10.57
C LYS A 41 -3.33 -5.98 9.63
N GLY A 42 -3.58 -4.71 9.32
CA GLY A 42 -4.71 -4.30 8.49
C GLY A 42 -4.49 -2.96 7.79
N CYS A 43 -4.02 -1.95 8.53
CA CYS A 43 -3.63 -0.66 7.95
C CYS A 43 -2.19 -0.32 8.29
N GLY A 44 -1.51 0.40 7.41
CA GLY A 44 -0.16 0.90 7.64
C GLY A 44 0.36 1.65 6.44
N SER A 45 1.35 2.51 6.65
CA SER A 45 1.99 3.26 5.57
C SER A 45 3.50 3.33 5.76
N VAL A 46 4.25 3.23 4.66
CA VAL A 46 5.71 3.30 4.67
C VAL A 46 6.20 4.21 3.52
N PRO A 47 7.06 5.21 3.81
CA PRO A 47 7.63 6.06 2.77
C PRO A 47 8.41 5.23 1.74
N ILE A 48 8.28 5.56 0.45
CA ILE A 48 8.88 4.74 -0.62
C ILE A 48 10.41 4.71 -0.57
N ASN A 49 11.03 5.67 0.13
CA ASN A 49 12.48 5.82 0.28
C ASN A 49 13.01 5.28 1.62
N TYR A 50 12.16 4.63 2.44
CA TYR A 50 12.58 4.07 3.73
C TYR A 50 13.53 2.86 3.56
N PRO A 51 14.62 2.72 4.35
CA PRO A 51 14.99 3.50 5.52
C PRO A 51 15.81 4.78 5.21
N GLY A 52 16.19 5.01 3.95
CA GLY A 52 16.98 6.19 3.55
C GLY A 52 16.29 7.54 3.81
N SER A 53 14.97 7.56 3.89
CA SER A 53 14.19 8.73 4.35
C SER A 53 12.86 8.30 4.95
N ASN A 54 12.42 9.01 5.99
CA ASN A 54 11.08 8.88 6.59
C ASN A 54 10.11 9.99 6.12
N ASP A 55 10.50 10.78 5.10
CA ASP A 55 9.65 11.84 4.57
C ASP A 55 8.58 11.28 3.60
N PRO A 56 7.27 11.42 3.92
CA PRO A 56 6.19 10.92 3.07
C PRO A 56 5.92 11.79 1.83
N LYS A 57 6.55 12.96 1.69
CA LYS A 57 6.30 13.90 0.58
C LYS A 57 6.67 13.33 -0.79
N ASN A 58 7.67 12.46 -0.85
CA ASN A 58 8.17 11.90 -2.10
C ASN A 58 7.44 10.63 -2.55
N GLY A 59 6.41 10.23 -1.80
CA GLY A 59 5.64 9.02 -2.07
C GLY A 59 5.60 8.10 -0.86
N ILE A 60 4.46 7.45 -0.69
CA ILE A 60 4.22 6.54 0.42
C ILE A 60 3.36 5.38 -0.07
N LEU A 61 3.74 4.16 0.34
CA LEU A 61 2.95 2.96 0.12
C LEU A 61 2.02 2.79 1.32
N THR A 62 0.72 2.73 1.06
CA THR A 62 -0.30 2.64 2.11
C THR A 62 -1.14 1.41 1.92
N SER A 63 -1.30 0.63 2.98
CA SER A 63 -2.36 -0.36 3.15
C SER A 63 -3.48 0.26 3.99
N ASN A 64 -4.70 0.30 3.46
CA ASN A 64 -5.85 0.81 4.20
C ASN A 64 -7.17 0.19 3.69
N TYR A 65 -8.20 0.24 4.52
CA TYR A 65 -9.55 -0.13 4.12
C TYR A 65 -10.12 0.90 3.13
N VAL A 66 -10.67 0.41 2.03
CA VAL A 66 -11.34 1.21 1.01
C VAL A 66 -12.73 0.65 0.80
N SER A 67 -13.75 1.50 0.94
CA SER A 67 -15.13 1.19 0.58
C SER A 67 -15.47 1.93 -0.72
N ASN A 68 -15.38 1.23 -1.85
CA ASN A 68 -15.79 1.75 -3.14
C ASN A 68 -16.63 0.69 -3.86
N LYS A 69 -17.89 1.03 -4.19
CA LYS A 69 -18.87 0.11 -4.77
C LYS A 69 -18.49 -0.40 -6.16
N ASP A 70 -17.63 0.31 -6.88
CA ASP A 70 -17.33 -0.02 -8.28
C ASP A 70 -15.99 -0.76 -8.45
N ASN A 71 -15.00 -0.49 -7.59
CA ASN A 71 -13.76 -1.23 -7.51
C ASN A 71 -13.00 -0.86 -6.22
N PRO A 72 -13.00 -1.71 -5.18
CA PRO A 72 -12.37 -1.37 -3.90
C PRO A 72 -10.87 -1.09 -4.08
N CYS A 73 -10.19 -1.82 -4.96
CA CYS A 73 -8.78 -1.62 -5.29
C CYS A 73 -8.61 -1.43 -6.82
N ASN A 74 -8.73 -0.19 -7.32
CA ASN A 74 -8.47 0.17 -8.74
C ASN A 74 -6.96 0.02 -9.10
N GLY A 75 -6.45 -1.21 -9.18
CA GLY A 75 -5.06 -1.55 -9.51
C GLY A 75 -4.80 -3.05 -9.38
N LEU A 76 -3.66 -3.54 -9.90
CA LEU A 76 -3.28 -4.97 -9.98
C LEU A 76 -3.51 -5.71 -8.64
N CYS A 77 -4.58 -6.50 -8.61
CA CYS A 77 -4.81 -7.58 -7.64
C CYS A 77 -3.81 -8.71 -7.86
#